data_AF-A0A970H540-F1
#
_entry.id   AF-A0A970H540-F1
#
_cell.length_a   1.000
_cell.length_b   1.000
_cell.length_c   1.000
_cell.angle_alpha   90.00
_cell.angle_beta   90.00
_cell.angle_gamma   90.00
#
_symmetry.space_group_name_H-M   'P 1'
#
loop_
_entity.id
_entity.type
_entity.pdbx_description
1 polymer ?
#
loop_
_entity_poly.entity_id
_entity_poly.type
_entity_poly.pdbx_seq_one_letter_code
_entity_poly.pdbx_strand_id
1 'polypeptide(L)'
;MAYFSAGMWYNFRVALTGFDSSFDALTGLYNRAAFDKATKQLAEAKAYSIIVLDINDFKDINDTFGHDYGDTVIKAVAEAIQKSFTNSYTCYRLGGDEFSVLGSETNKEIIEARLRNPTKCISIKKFTRPNLLKTTM
;
A
#
# COMPACT_ATOMS: atom_id res chain seq x y z
N MET A 1 -6.16 -17.56 -43.89
CA MET A 1 -6.37 -18.40 -42.69
C MET A 1 -5.08 -18.39 -41.88
N ALA A 2 -4.97 -17.54 -40.86
CA ALA A 2 -3.76 -17.44 -40.03
C ALA A 2 -3.90 -18.36 -38.82
N TYR A 3 -3.02 -19.37 -38.73
CA TYR A 3 -2.94 -20.26 -37.58
C TYR A 3 -2.22 -19.53 -36.44
N PHE A 4 -2.99 -19.00 -35.49
CA PHE A 4 -2.45 -18.54 -34.23
C PHE A 4 -2.14 -19.75 -33.34
N SER A 5 -0.87 -19.96 -33.02
CA SER A 5 -0.41 -21.07 -32.20
C SER A 5 -0.94 -20.95 -30.76
N ALA A 6 -1.17 -22.09 -30.11
CA ALA A 6 -1.62 -22.15 -28.71
C ALA A 6 -0.72 -21.36 -27.74
N GLY A 7 0.57 -21.19 -28.07
CA GLY A 7 1.52 -20.38 -27.30
C GLY A 7 1.22 -18.88 -27.32
N MET A 8 0.65 -18.36 -28.41
CA MET A 8 0.27 -16.94 -28.47
C MET A 8 -0.94 -16.64 -27.60
N TRP A 9 -1.90 -17.58 -27.53
CA TRP A 9 -3.03 -17.49 -26.59
C TRP A 9 -2.60 -17.63 -25.13
N TYR A 10 -1.61 -18.49 -24.84
CA TYR A 10 -1.05 -18.61 -23.49
C TYR A 10 -0.38 -17.30 -23.02
N ASN A 11 0.49 -16.72 -23.85
CA ASN A 11 1.15 -15.45 -23.54
C ASN A 11 0.16 -14.28 -23.46
N PHE A 12 -0.89 -14.27 -24.27
CA PHE A 12 -1.94 -13.24 -24.22
C PHE A 12 -2.83 -13.37 -22.96
N ARG A 13 -3.12 -14.60 -22.51
CA ARG A 13 -3.82 -14.84 -21.23
C ARG A 13 -2.96 -14.43 -20.03
N VAL A 14 -1.67 -14.74 -20.03
CA VAL A 14 -0.74 -14.35 -18.95
C VAL A 14 -0.60 -12.82 -18.85
N ALA A 15 -0.59 -12.12 -19.98
CA ALA A 15 -0.55 -10.66 -20.01
C ALA A 15 -1.85 -10.01 -19.48
N LEU A 16 -3.02 -10.58 -19.79
CA LEU A 16 -4.31 -10.09 -19.29
C LEU A 16 -4.53 -10.39 -17.79
N THR A 17 -3.98 -11.50 -17.26
CA THR A 17 -4.07 -11.82 -15.82
C THR A 17 -3.27 -10.88 -14.91
N GLY A 18 -2.24 -10.20 -15.45
CA GLY A 18 -1.39 -9.30 -14.67
C GLY A 18 -1.97 -7.88 -14.48
N PHE A 19 -3.01 -7.51 -15.24
CA PHE A 19 -3.51 -6.14 -15.25
C PHE A 19 -4.43 -5.83 -14.05
N ASP A 20 -5.05 -6.84 -13.44
CA ASP A 20 -6.04 -6.67 -12.36
C ASP A 20 -5.63 -7.31 -11.02
N SER A 21 -4.51 -8.04 -10.99
CA SER A 21 -4.07 -8.75 -9.77
C SER A 21 -3.25 -7.88 -8.81
N SER A 22 -3.10 -6.58 -9.08
CA SER A 22 -2.26 -5.68 -8.27
C SER A 22 -3.08 -4.86 -7.27
N PHE A 23 -4.41 -4.88 -7.36
CA PHE A 23 -5.30 -4.11 -6.52
C PHE A 23 -6.04 -4.99 -5.51
N ASP A 24 -6.41 -4.40 -4.38
CA ASP A 24 -7.31 -4.98 -3.39
C ASP A 24 -8.76 -4.66 -3.76
N ALA A 25 -9.60 -5.68 -3.86
CA ALA A 25 -10.96 -5.54 -4.36
C ALA A 25 -11.87 -4.70 -3.44
N LEU A 26 -11.60 -4.67 -2.13
CA LEU A 26 -12.45 -3.96 -1.17
C LEU A 26 -12.16 -2.45 -1.16
N THR A 27 -10.89 -2.08 -1.28
CA THR A 27 -10.40 -0.71 -1.06
C THR A 27 -9.96 0.01 -2.33
N GLY A 28 -9.63 -0.73 -3.39
CA GLY A 28 -9.01 -0.18 -4.61
C GLY A 28 -7.55 0.25 -4.44
N LEU A 29 -6.95 0.05 -3.27
CA LEU A 29 -5.51 0.25 -3.06
C LEU A 29 -4.70 -0.86 -3.73
N TYR A 30 -3.38 -0.67 -3.86
CA TYR A 30 -2.52 -1.77 -4.26
C TYR A 30 -2.53 -2.87 -3.20
N ASN A 31 -2.43 -4.14 -3.61
CA ASN A 31 -2.45 -5.26 -2.68
C ASN A 31 -1.05 -5.65 -2.20
N ARG A 32 -1.00 -6.67 -1.33
CA ARG A 32 0.24 -7.23 -0.79
C ARG A 32 1.23 -7.66 -1.87
N ALA A 33 0.77 -8.32 -2.93
CA ALA A 33 1.66 -8.79 -4.00
C ALA A 33 2.33 -7.61 -4.73
N ALA A 34 1.60 -6.52 -4.95
CA ALA A 34 2.17 -5.29 -5.49
C ALA A 34 3.18 -4.64 -4.53
N PHE A 35 2.90 -4.64 -3.22
CA PHE A 35 3.84 -4.16 -2.20
C PHE A 35 5.15 -4.97 -2.18
N ASP A 36 5.06 -6.30 -2.19
CA ASP A 36 6.23 -7.19 -2.19
C ASP A 36 7.07 -7.01 -3.46
N LYS A 37 6.43 -6.73 -4.60
CA LYS A 37 7.13 -6.39 -5.85
C LYS A 37 7.83 -5.03 -5.76
N ALA A 38 7.16 -4.00 -5.25
CA ALA A 38 7.72 -2.67 -5.11
C ALA A 38 8.91 -2.64 -4.13
N THR A 39 8.81 -3.35 -3.00
CA THR A 39 9.87 -3.40 -1.99
C THR A 39 11.14 -4.11 -2.46
N LYS A 40 11.02 -5.13 -3.32
CA LYS A 40 12.18 -5.75 -3.98
C LYS A 40 12.99 -4.76 -4.83
N GLN A 41 12.35 -3.74 -5.38
CA GLN A 41 13.01 -2.71 -6.19
C GLN A 41 13.68 -1.62 -5.33
N LEU A 42 13.45 -1.61 -4.01
CA LEU A 42 14.03 -0.59 -3.12
C LEU A 42 15.52 -0.78 -2.83
N ALA A 43 16.08 -1.94 -3.15
CA ALA A 43 17.52 -2.18 -2.99
C ALA A 43 18.37 -1.14 -3.75
N GLU A 44 17.85 -0.65 -4.88
CA GLU A 44 18.50 0.34 -5.74
C GLU A 44 18.04 1.79 -5.47
N ALA A 45 17.05 1.98 -4.59
CA ALA A 45 16.50 3.30 -4.30
C ALA A 45 17.45 4.12 -3.41
N LYS A 46 17.73 5.36 -3.82
CA LYS A 46 18.58 6.29 -3.05
C LYS A 46 17.96 6.72 -1.72
N ALA A 47 16.64 6.84 -1.66
CA ALA A 47 15.90 7.24 -0.47
C ALA A 47 14.49 6.68 -0.53
N TYR A 48 13.97 6.23 0.60
CA TYR A 48 12.57 5.80 0.72
C TYR A 48 12.06 5.87 2.16
N SER A 49 10.74 5.95 2.29
CA SER A 49 10.01 5.71 3.53
C SER A 49 8.95 4.63 3.31
N ILE A 50 8.83 3.76 4.31
CA ILE A 50 7.76 2.79 4.44
C ILE A 50 7.04 3.09 5.75
N ILE A 51 5.75 3.33 5.66
CA ILE A 51 4.87 3.53 6.80
C ILE A 51 3.95 2.31 6.82
N VAL A 52 3.85 1.66 7.96
CA VAL A 52 2.92 0.55 8.19
C VAL A 52 1.87 1.03 9.17
N LEU A 53 0.63 0.74 8.85
CA LEU A 53 -0.57 1.26 9.49
C LEU A 53 -1.46 0.07 9.84
N ASP A 54 -2.05 0.07 11.01
CA ASP A 54 -2.93 -1.00 11.49
C ASP A 54 -4.15 -0.39 12.19
N ILE A 55 -5.37 -0.89 11.92
CA ILE A 55 -6.58 -0.35 12.54
C ILE A 55 -6.67 -0.85 13.99
N ASN A 56 -6.70 0.06 14.95
CA ASN A 56 -6.80 -0.29 16.36
C ASN A 56 -8.11 -1.05 16.65
N ASP A 57 -8.00 -2.14 17.42
CA ASP A 57 -9.12 -2.92 17.92
C ASP A 57 -10.09 -3.40 16.81
N PHE A 58 -9.59 -3.62 15.59
CA PHE A 58 -10.44 -3.98 14.45
C PHE A 58 -11.19 -5.30 14.64
N LYS A 59 -10.61 -6.24 15.38
CA LYS A 59 -11.30 -7.48 15.77
C LYS A 59 -12.53 -7.18 16.62
N ASP A 60 -12.43 -6.29 17.60
CA ASP A 60 -13.56 -5.94 18.47
C ASP A 60 -14.67 -5.23 17.70
N ILE A 61 -14.30 -4.41 16.70
CA ILE A 61 -15.25 -3.80 15.76
C ILE A 61 -16.04 -4.88 15.00
N ASN A 62 -15.35 -5.88 14.43
CA ASN A 62 -16.00 -6.97 13.72
C ASN A 62 -16.88 -7.82 14.65
N ASP A 63 -16.38 -8.15 15.84
CA ASP A 63 -17.10 -8.98 16.80
C ASP A 63 -18.36 -8.27 17.34
N THR A 64 -18.35 -6.93 17.40
CA THR A 64 -19.48 -6.11 17.92
C THR A 64 -20.49 -5.74 16.83
N PHE A 65 -20.03 -5.37 15.64
CA PHE A 65 -20.86 -4.76 14.59
C PHE A 65 -20.96 -5.61 13.31
N GLY A 66 -20.25 -6.73 13.24
CA GLY A 66 -20.21 -7.62 12.08
C GLY A 66 -19.24 -7.19 10.99
N HIS A 67 -18.90 -8.15 10.11
CA HIS A 67 -17.91 -7.96 9.05
C HIS A 67 -18.30 -6.90 8.01
N ASP A 68 -19.58 -6.76 7.67
CA ASP A 68 -20.04 -5.73 6.73
C ASP A 68 -19.74 -4.30 7.24
N TYR A 69 -19.84 -4.11 8.57
CA TYR A 69 -19.44 -2.86 9.20
C TYR A 69 -17.93 -2.70 9.23
N GLY A 70 -17.18 -3.77 9.54
CA GLY A 70 -15.72 -3.79 9.43
C GLY A 70 -15.22 -3.39 8.04
N ASP A 71 -15.86 -3.89 6.98
CA ASP A 71 -15.57 -3.55 5.59
C ASP A 71 -15.80 -2.05 5.31
N THR A 72 -16.83 -1.46 5.93
CA THR A 72 -17.08 -0.01 5.84
C THR A 72 -15.96 0.78 6.51
N VAL A 73 -15.48 0.32 7.67
CA VAL A 73 -14.34 0.92 8.37
C VAL A 73 -13.06 0.81 7.54
N ILE A 74 -12.78 -0.35 6.95
CA ILE A 74 -11.63 -0.58 6.07
C ILE A 74 -11.64 0.41 4.89
N LYS A 75 -12.79 0.57 4.22
CA LYS A 75 -12.93 1.50 3.09
C LYS A 75 -12.68 2.95 3.51
N ALA A 76 -13.24 3.37 4.65
CA ALA A 76 -13.05 4.72 5.18
C ALA A 76 -11.58 4.98 5.51
N VAL A 77 -10.89 4.01 6.12
CA VAL A 77 -9.45 4.09 6.41
C VAL A 77 -8.62 4.17 5.13
N ALA A 78 -8.91 3.33 4.13
CA ALA A 78 -8.21 3.35 2.85
C ALA A 78 -8.32 4.72 2.15
N GLU A 79 -9.53 5.29 2.11
CA GLU A 79 -9.79 6.61 1.55
C GLU A 79 -9.02 7.71 2.31
N ALA A 80 -9.02 7.62 3.64
CA ALA A 80 -8.34 8.56 4.51
C ALA A 80 -6.81 8.53 4.31
N ILE A 81 -6.22 7.34 4.17
CA ILE A 81 -4.80 7.15 3.84
C ILE A 81 -4.50 7.74 2.47
N GLN A 82 -5.28 7.42 1.45
CA GLN A 82 -5.07 7.90 0.09
C GLN A 82 -5.14 9.44 0.00
N LYS A 83 -6.06 10.07 0.73
CA LYS A 83 -6.18 11.53 0.82
C LYS A 83 -4.98 12.19 1.51
N SER A 84 -4.40 11.54 2.52
CA SER A 84 -3.22 12.06 3.22
C SER A 84 -1.92 11.93 2.43
N PHE A 85 -1.84 10.94 1.54
CA PHE A 85 -0.61 10.56 0.85
C PHE A 85 -0.79 10.66 -0.67
N THR A 86 -0.82 11.89 -1.19
CA THR A 86 -1.01 12.16 -2.63
C THR A 86 0.31 12.38 -3.38
N ASN A 87 0.27 12.15 -4.71
CA ASN A 87 1.26 12.45 -5.76
C ASN A 87 2.71 11.95 -5.62
N SER A 88 3.14 11.44 -4.47
CA SER A 88 4.52 10.97 -4.24
C SER A 88 4.61 9.73 -3.36
N TYR A 89 3.46 9.13 -3.09
CA TYR A 89 3.33 7.93 -2.29
C TYR A 89 2.44 6.92 -3.01
N THR A 90 2.74 5.65 -2.80
CA THR A 90 1.89 4.53 -3.21
C THR A 90 1.32 3.89 -1.96
N CYS A 91 0.00 3.71 -1.93
CA CYS A 91 -0.72 3.15 -0.79
C CYS A 91 -1.13 1.71 -1.08
N TYR A 92 -0.98 0.86 -0.07
CA TYR A 92 -1.19 -0.58 -0.15
C TYR A 92 -2.08 -1.07 1.00
N ARG A 93 -2.89 -2.09 0.74
CA ARG A 93 -3.49 -2.94 1.77
C ARG A 93 -2.73 -4.27 1.81
N LEU A 94 -2.18 -4.60 2.99
CA LEU A 94 -1.33 -5.78 3.18
C LEU A 94 -2.12 -6.99 3.69
N GLY A 95 -3.21 -6.76 4.42
CA GLY A 95 -3.99 -7.80 5.10
C GLY A 95 -5.40 -7.31 5.46
N GLY A 96 -6.01 -7.92 6.49
CA GLY A 96 -7.37 -7.58 6.93
C GLY A 96 -7.52 -6.10 7.28
N ASP A 97 -6.73 -5.64 8.23
CA ASP A 97 -6.66 -4.30 8.82
C ASP A 97 -5.31 -3.59 8.61
N GLU A 98 -4.33 -4.29 8.04
CA GLU A 98 -3.00 -3.76 7.79
C GLU A 98 -2.88 -3.02 6.45
N PHE A 99 -2.28 -1.83 6.51
CA PHE A 99 -1.97 -0.98 5.35
C PHE A 99 -0.50 -0.59 5.34
N SER A 100 -0.01 -0.18 4.16
CA SER A 100 1.30 0.43 4.05
C SER A 100 1.33 1.57 3.04
N VAL A 101 2.23 2.52 3.27
CA VAL A 101 2.50 3.64 2.36
C VAL A 101 3.99 3.65 2.05
N LEU A 102 4.33 3.67 0.76
CA LEU A 102 5.69 3.76 0.25
C LEU A 102 5.89 5.11 -0.45
N GLY A 103 6.94 5.85 -0.12
CA GLY A 103 7.29 7.10 -0.79
C GLY A 103 8.78 7.40 -0.77
N SER A 104 9.17 8.51 -1.41
CA SER A 104 10.57 8.96 -1.48
C SER A 104 10.94 10.00 -0.41
N GLU A 105 9.95 10.60 0.26
CA GLU A 105 10.17 11.53 1.37
C GLU A 105 10.74 10.76 2.58
N THR A 106 11.74 11.34 3.25
CA THR A 106 12.39 10.75 4.42
C THR A 106 12.38 11.67 5.63
N ASN A 107 11.95 12.93 5.48
CA ASN A 107 11.78 13.86 6.59
C ASN A 107 10.62 13.41 7.49
N LYS A 108 10.95 13.13 8.74
CA LYS A 108 10.03 12.56 9.72
C LYS A 108 8.88 13.50 10.04
N GLU A 109 9.15 14.79 10.19
CA GLU A 109 8.17 15.81 10.57
C GLU A 109 7.11 15.99 9.46
N ILE A 110 7.55 15.95 8.21
CA ILE A 110 6.71 16.02 7.01
C ILE A 110 5.81 14.77 6.88
N ILE A 111 6.36 13.58 7.16
CA ILE A 111 5.58 12.33 7.19
C ILE A 111 4.55 12.37 8.34
N GLU A 112 4.96 12.83 9.53
CA GLU A 112 4.09 12.97 10.69
C GLU A 112 2.98 14.00 10.50
N ALA A 113 3.24 15.10 9.79
CA ALA A 113 2.23 16.07 9.44
C ALA A 113 1.09 15.46 8.60
N ARG A 114 1.41 14.56 7.66
CA ARG A 114 0.41 13.85 6.85
C ARG A 114 -0.42 12.86 7.66
N LEU A 115 0.14 12.36 8.76
CA LEU A 115 -0.49 11.40 9.68
C LEU A 115 -1.26 12.08 10.83
N ARG A 116 -1.44 13.41 10.83
CA ARG A 116 -2.16 14.08 11.94
C ARG A 116 -3.68 14.10 11.79
N ASN A 117 -4.21 14.08 10.57
CA ASN A 117 -5.64 14.30 10.32
C ASN A 117 -6.50 13.03 10.16
N PRO A 118 -6.03 11.88 9.63
CA PRO A 118 -6.89 10.70 9.42
C PRO A 118 -6.67 9.50 10.36
N THR A 119 -5.65 9.52 11.21
CA THR A 119 -5.04 8.28 11.77
C THR A 119 -5.30 8.06 13.25
N LYS A 120 -6.29 8.73 13.87
CA LYS A 120 -6.58 8.58 15.31
C LYS A 120 -6.97 7.15 15.71
N CYS A 121 -7.58 6.40 14.79
CA CYS A 121 -7.97 5.00 14.96
C CYS A 121 -6.91 4.01 14.45
N ILE A 122 -5.70 4.46 14.13
CA ILE A 122 -4.69 3.66 13.44
C ILE A 122 -3.37 3.70 14.22
N SER A 123 -2.81 2.53 14.47
CA SER A 123 -1.45 2.35 14.97
C SER A 123 -0.43 2.51 13.84
N ILE A 124 0.68 3.19 14.12
CA ILE A 124 1.67 3.56 13.10
C ILE A 124 3.06 3.01 13.44
N LYS A 125 3.64 2.23 12.52
CA LYS A 125 5.04 1.80 12.54
C LYS A 125 5.77 2.42 11.35
N LYS A 126 6.98 2.96 11.54
CA LYS A 126 7.71 3.72 10.50
C LYS A 126 9.10 3.15 10.27
N PHE A 127 9.48 3.06 9.01
CA PHE A 127 10.82 2.69 8.55
C PHE A 127 11.27 3.66 7.48
N THR A 128 12.44 4.27 7.64
CA THR A 128 13.01 5.18 6.64
C THR A 128 14.45 4.79 6.34
N ARG A 129 14.84 4.88 5.06
CA ARG A 129 16.24 4.85 4.66
C ARG A 129 16.61 6.26 4.18
N PRO A 130 17.29 7.07 5.02
CA PRO A 130 17.75 8.38 4.59
C PRO A 130 18.78 8.23 3.46
N ASN A 131 18.80 9.22 2.57
CA ASN A 131 19.76 9.30 1.48
C ASN A 131 21.19 9.38 2.06
N LEU A 132 22.00 8.33 1.90
CA LEU A 132 23.37 8.27 2.43
C LEU A 132 24.39 9.13 1.64
N LEU A 133 23.93 10.09 0.81
CA LEU A 133 24.79 11.01 0.05
C LEU A 133 25.06 12.35 0.76
N LYS A 134 25.00 12.41 2.10
CA LYS A 134 25.56 13.51 2.89
C LYS A 134 26.32 13.01 4.12
N THR A 135 27.40 12.28 3.89
CA THR A 135 28.57 12.32 4.79
C THR A 135 29.81 12.17 3.93
N THR A 136 30.21 13.26 3.28
CA THR A 136 31.58 13.43 2.82
C THR A 136 31.94 14.90 3.04
N MET A 137 32.79 15.07 4.05
CA MET A 137 33.51 16.26 4.54
C MET A 137 32.72 17.30 5.33
#